data_AF-A0A7X4FHD7-F1
#
_entry.id   AF-A0A7X4FHD7-F1
#
_cell.length_a   1.000
_cell.length_b   1.000
_cell.length_c   1.000
_cell.angle_alpha   90.00
_cell.angle_beta   90.00
_cell.angle_gamma   90.00
#
_symmetry.space_group_name_H-M   'P 1'
#
loop_
_entity.id
_entity.type
_entity.pdbx_description
1 polymer ?
#
loop_
_entity_poly.entity_id
_entity_poly.type
_entity_poly.pdbx_seq_one_letter_code
_entity_poly.pdbx_strand_id
1 'polypeptide(L)'
;MSEIEFRRAMVGDVEEVLRVMAQAFGRAPGSEKYERDKERITRETDAHWVLVREGEIVGAAHVRREEIQVGQAVVAKADVGEVCIAPSCQG
;
A
#
# COMPACT_ATOMS: atom_id res chain seq x y z
N MET A 1 2.19 -3.94 25.51
CA MET A 1 1.52 -4.21 24.22
C MET A 1 2.34 -3.51 23.16
N SER A 2 2.74 -4.21 22.09
CA SER A 2 3.43 -3.55 20.96
C SER A 2 2.53 -2.46 20.41
N GLU A 3 3.06 -1.26 20.24
CA GLU A 3 2.33 -0.16 19.62
C GLU A 3 2.06 -0.52 18.15
N ILE A 4 0.79 -0.68 17.81
CA ILE A 4 0.32 -0.97 16.46
C ILE A 4 -0.59 0.18 16.06
N GLU A 5 -0.28 0.79 14.92
CA GLU A 5 -1.07 1.86 14.34
C GLU A 5 -1.46 1.49 12.91
N PHE A 6 -2.71 1.80 12.53
CA PHE A 6 -3.19 1.71 11.17
C PHE A 6 -3.63 3.09 10.72
N ARG A 7 -2.98 3.64 9.69
CA ARG A 7 -3.21 5.02 9.23
C ARG A 7 -3.02 5.15 7.73
N ARG A 8 -3.44 6.29 7.18
CA ARG A 8 -3.07 6.67 5.81
C ARG A 8 -1.58 6.94 5.72
N ALA A 9 -0.99 6.63 4.58
CA ALA A 9 0.38 7.00 4.28
C ALA A 9 0.51 8.52 4.11
N MET A 10 1.67 9.02 4.49
CA MET A 10 2.13 10.39 4.35
C MET A 10 3.26 10.43 3.32
N VAL A 11 3.58 11.61 2.79
CA VAL A 11 4.66 11.77 1.79
C VAL A 11 6.00 11.20 2.28
N GLY A 12 6.27 11.26 3.59
CA GLY A 12 7.47 10.68 4.19
C GLY A 12 7.53 9.14 4.21
N ASP A 13 6.41 8.46 3.97
CA ASP A 13 6.32 6.99 4.03
C ASP A 13 6.65 6.32 2.69
N VAL A 14 6.78 7.09 1.59
CA VAL A 14 6.86 6.55 0.22
C VAL A 14 7.98 5.52 0.06
N GLU A 15 9.17 5.81 0.57
CA GLU A 15 10.33 4.92 0.46
C GLU A 15 10.10 3.61 1.24
N GLU A 16 9.48 3.70 2.40
CA GLU A 16 9.28 2.55 3.28
C GLU A 16 8.13 1.65 2.79
N VAL A 17 7.06 2.25 2.25
CA VAL A 17 6.01 1.52 1.54
C VAL A 17 6.59 0.78 0.34
N LEU A 18 7.42 1.45 -0.46
CA LEU A 18 8.08 0.82 -1.60
C LEU A 18 9.01 -0.32 -1.17
N ARG A 19 9.75 -0.15 -0.06
CA ARG A 19 10.61 -1.19 0.51
C ARG A 19 9.80 -2.42 0.90
N VAL A 20 8.74 -2.25 1.68
CA VAL A 20 7.87 -3.37 2.13
C VAL A 20 7.25 -4.07 0.93
N MET A 21 6.73 -3.30 -0.02
CA MET A 21 6.08 -3.84 -1.21
C MET A 21 7.06 -4.59 -2.12
N ALA A 22 8.27 -4.06 -2.29
CA ALA A 22 9.34 -4.72 -3.06
C ALA A 22 9.76 -6.05 -2.42
N GLN A 23 9.89 -6.10 -1.10
CA GLN A 23 10.19 -7.33 -0.37
C GLN A 23 9.05 -8.36 -0.50
N ALA A 24 7.80 -7.94 -0.30
CA ALA A 24 6.65 -8.83 -0.32
C ALA A 24 6.36 -9.41 -1.71
N PHE A 25 6.54 -8.62 -2.78
CA PHE A 25 6.27 -9.04 -4.16
C PHE A 25 7.52 -9.43 -4.95
N GLY A 26 8.71 -9.45 -4.32
CA GLY A 26 9.97 -9.82 -4.97
C GLY A 26 10.37 -8.87 -6.11
N ARG A 27 10.13 -7.57 -5.97
CA ARG A 27 10.43 -6.57 -7.01
C ARG A 27 11.88 -6.12 -6.89
N ALA A 28 12.68 -6.36 -7.93
CA ALA A 28 14.06 -5.89 -7.97
C ALA A 28 14.11 -4.37 -8.19
N PRO A 29 14.93 -3.62 -7.43
CA PRO A 29 15.18 -2.20 -7.70
C PRO A 29 15.63 -1.97 -9.15
N GLY A 30 15.11 -0.92 -9.79
CA GLY A 30 15.37 -0.61 -11.21
C GLY A 30 14.59 -1.46 -12.22
N SER A 31 13.80 -2.44 -11.78
CA SER A 31 12.87 -3.15 -12.69
C SER A 31 11.70 -2.25 -13.08
N GLU A 32 11.10 -2.51 -14.25
CA GLU A 32 9.94 -1.76 -14.74
C GLU A 32 8.77 -1.75 -13.75
N LYS A 33 8.55 -2.87 -13.04
CA LYS A 33 7.50 -2.94 -12.01
C LYS A 33 7.84 -2.10 -10.78
N TYR A 34 9.11 -2.11 -10.35
CA TYR A 34 9.56 -1.33 -9.20
C TYR A 34 9.47 0.18 -9.46
N GLU A 35 9.91 0.64 -10.63
CA GLU A 35 9.83 2.08 -10.96
C GLU A 35 8.37 2.53 -11.11
N ARG A 36 7.51 1.71 -11.73
CA ARG A 36 6.07 2.01 -11.83
C ARG A 36 5.40 2.12 -10.46
N ASP A 37 5.78 1.25 -9.53
CA ASP A 37 5.28 1.35 -8.16
C ASP A 37 5.76 2.60 -7.46
N LYS A 38 7.04 2.92 -7.58
CA LYS A 38 7.64 4.12 -6.99
C LYS A 38 6.89 5.36 -7.47
N GLU A 39 6.67 5.47 -8.78
CA GLU A 39 5.89 6.55 -9.38
C GLU A 39 4.45 6.57 -8.85
N ARG A 40 3.79 5.41 -8.78
CA ARG A 40 2.41 5.31 -8.30
C ARG A 40 2.28 5.70 -6.82
N ILE A 41 3.12 5.17 -5.94
CA ILE A 41 3.10 5.48 -4.50
C ILE A 41 3.38 6.96 -4.28
N THR A 42 4.32 7.53 -5.03
CA THR A 42 4.65 8.97 -4.95
C THR A 42 3.46 9.83 -5.38
N ARG A 43 2.78 9.46 -6.47
CA ARG A 43 1.64 10.23 -7.01
C ARG A 43 0.37 10.07 -6.16
N GLU A 44 0.18 8.91 -5.54
CA GLU A 44 -1.08 8.49 -4.91
C GLU A 44 -0.85 8.06 -3.45
N THR A 45 0.01 8.79 -2.74
CA THR A 45 0.39 8.44 -1.37
C THR A 45 -0.82 8.38 -0.45
N ASP A 46 -1.77 9.30 -0.62
CA ASP A 46 -3.00 9.37 0.17
C ASP A 46 -3.99 8.22 -0.08
N ALA A 47 -3.81 7.48 -1.18
CA ALA A 47 -4.54 6.25 -1.49
C ALA A 47 -3.93 5.01 -0.81
N HIS A 48 -2.77 5.13 -0.16
CA HIS A 48 -2.15 4.02 0.55
C HIS A 48 -2.50 4.06 2.04
N TRP A 49 -2.79 2.89 2.59
CA TRP A 49 -2.87 2.65 4.03
C TRP A 49 -1.65 1.87 4.48
N VAL A 50 -1.13 2.21 5.65
CA VAL A 50 0.05 1.58 6.23
C VAL A 50 -0.27 0.98 7.59
N LEU A 51 0.34 -0.17 7.85
CA LEU A 51 0.42 -0.78 9.17
C LEU A 51 1.78 -0.42 9.76
N VAL A 52 1.76 0.30 10.88
CA VAL A 52 2.95 0.68 11.63
C VAL A 52 3.02 -0.19 12.89
N ARG A 53 4.19 -0.76 13.15
CA ARG A 53 4.47 -1.52 14.37
C ARG A 53 5.81 -1.05 14.92
N GLU A 54 5.83 -0.66 16.18
CA GLU A 54 7.06 -0.18 16.86
C GLU A 54 7.74 0.98 16.09
N GLY A 55 6.93 1.85 15.46
CA GLY A 55 7.40 3.00 14.67
C GLY A 55 7.81 2.67 13.24
N GLU A 56 7.83 1.39 12.84
CA GLU A 56 8.20 0.96 11.50
C GLU A 56 6.99 0.59 10.65
N ILE A 57 6.98 0.97 9.37
CA ILE A 57 5.97 0.47 8.44
C ILE A 57 6.31 -0.98 8.11
N VAL A 58 5.40 -1.88 8.51
CA VAL A 58 5.53 -3.32 8.30
C VAL A 58 4.52 -3.84 7.28
N GLY A 59 3.61 -3.01 6.81
CA GLY A 59 2.59 -3.39 5.85
C GLY A 59 1.98 -2.22 5.11
N ALA A 60 1.45 -2.49 3.93
CA ALA A 60 0.74 -1.50 3.13
C ALA A 60 -0.41 -2.12 2.32
N ALA A 61 -1.38 -1.30 1.96
CA ALA A 61 -2.43 -1.60 1.00
C ALA A 61 -2.77 -0.34 0.19
N HIS A 62 -3.03 -0.50 -1.11
CA HIS A 62 -3.58 0.56 -1.95
C HIS A 62 -5.10 0.47 -1.94
N VAL A 63 -5.78 1.59 -1.68
CA VAL A 63 -7.24 1.66 -1.62
C VAL A 63 -7.73 2.82 -2.47
N ARG A 64 -8.44 2.49 -3.56
CA ARG A 64 -9.05 3.48 -4.45
C ARG A 64 -10.56 3.47 -4.31
N ARG A 65 -11.17 4.66 -4.40
CA ARG A 65 -12.62 4.77 -4.60
C ARG A 65 -12.90 4.67 -6.09
N GLU A 66 -13.70 3.68 -6.45
CA GLU A 66 -14.17 3.43 -7.81
C GLU A 66 -15.71 3.44 -7.83
N GLU A 67 -16.28 3.55 -9.01
CA GLU A 67 -17.72 3.40 -9.23
C GLU A 67 -17.97 2.23 -10.18
N ILE A 68 -18.93 1.38 -9.84
CA ILE A 68 -19.32 0.24 -10.67
C ILE A 68 -20.82 0.26 -10.94
N GLN A 69 -21.21 -0.19 -12.13
CA GLN A 69 -22.62 -0.39 -12.48
C GLN A 69 -23.07 -1.77 -12.00
N VAL A 70 -24.12 -1.81 -11.17
CA VAL A 70 -24.80 -3.03 -10.72
C VAL A 70 -26.26 -2.97 -11.14
N GLY A 71 -26.60 -3.68 -12.22
CA GLY A 71 -27.92 -3.60 -12.84
C GLY A 71 -28.21 -2.19 -13.36
N GLN A 72 -29.17 -1.49 -12.74
CA GLN A 72 -29.52 -0.10 -13.07
C GLN A 72 -28.92 0.95 -12.12
N ALA A 73 -28.18 0.54 -11.08
CA ALA A 73 -27.59 1.46 -10.11
C ALA A 73 -26.06 1.62 -10.27
N VAL A 74 -25.55 2.83 -10.01
CA VAL A 74 -24.11 3.09 -9.82
C VAL A 74 -23.79 3.01 -8.33
N VAL A 75 -22.78 2.20 -7.96
CA VAL A 75 -22.38 1.96 -6.57
C VAL A 75 -20.93 2.37 -6.38
N ALA A 76 -20.66 3.13 -5.32
CA ALA A 76 -19.31 3.42 -4.88
C ALA A 76 -18.67 2.16 -4.27
N LYS A 77 -17.51 1.78 -4.77
CA LYS A 77 -16.73 0.61 -4.35
C LYS A 77 -15.35 1.05 -3.90
N ALA A 78 -14.81 0.43 -2.85
CA ALA A 78 -13.38 0.48 -2.57
C ALA A 78 -12.67 -0.64 -3.34
N ASP A 79 -11.70 -0.29 -4.16
CA ASP A 79 -10.77 -1.25 -4.76
C ASP A 79 -9.51 -1.36 -3.91
N VAL A 80 -9.21 -2.58 -3.49
CA VAL A 80 -8.10 -2.87 -2.59
C VAL A 80 -7.08 -3.68 -3.36
N GLY A 81 -5.90 -3.11 -3.51
CA GLY A 81 -4.77 -3.70 -4.22
C GLY A 81 -3.51 -3.69 -3.38
N GLU A 82 -2.48 -4.39 -3.88
CA GLU A 82 -1.11 -4.31 -3.36
C GLU A 82 -0.98 -4.58 -1.85
N VAL A 83 -1.88 -5.39 -1.30
CA VAL A 83 -1.85 -5.78 0.10
C VAL A 83 -0.56 -6.56 0.36
N CYS A 84 0.27 -6.02 1.24
CA CYS A 84 1.57 -6.61 1.57
C CYS A 84 1.93 -6.41 3.04
N ILE A 85 2.64 -7.40 3.57
CA ILE A 85 3.29 -7.36 4.89
C ILE A 85 4.76 -7.74 4.68
N ALA A 86 5.67 -7.04 5.35
CA ALA A 86 7.08 -7.36 5.37
C ALA A 86 7.28 -8.83 5.76
N PRO A 87 8.12 -9.62 5.06
CA PRO A 87 8.23 -11.06 5.28
C PRO A 87 8.53 -11.47 6.74
N SER A 88 9.29 -10.66 7.48
CA SER A 88 9.62 -10.89 8.89
C SER A 88 8.45 -10.67 9.86
N CYS A 89 7.35 -10.09 9.40
CA CYS A 89 6.20 -9.68 10.20
C CYS A 89 4.93 -10.49 9.88
N GLN A 90 5.04 -11.57 9.11
CA GLN A 90 3.94 -12.46 8.75
C GLN A 90 3.74 -13.53 9.82
N GLY A 91 2.48 -13.85 10.16
CA GLY A 91 2.09 -14.82 11.19
C GLY A 91 1.08 -14.24 12.18
#